data_AF-A0A820MYQ4-F1
#
_entry.id   AF-A0A820MYQ4-F1
#
_cell.length_a   1.000
_cell.length_b   1.000
_cell.length_c   1.000
_cell.angle_alpha   90.00
_cell.angle_beta   90.00
_cell.angle_gamma   90.00
#
_symmetry.space_group_name_H-M   'P 1'
#
loop_
_entity.id
_entity.type
_entity.pdbx_description
1 polymer ?
#
loop_
_entity_poly.entity_id
_entity_poly.type
_entity_poly.pdbx_seq_one_letter_code
_entity_poly.pdbx_strand_id
1 'polypeptide(L)'
;FIEIKTNDFPIRTTTFKNIRLQQDSLIIYWSLPFHIAFIELLNKSYYLITTQKIYKPSAIIHTSLNLFNRCFDIKELFNETFFNYTLLYRIKFYHVPCQMNALLSCFYDEQRLCLCQQINQQRVANCFDFDPYTESNCSSQYHCENGGKCFQEDSKCPKYFHCQCLACYYGTRCQLTTKGFSLSLDAILVYHIYP
;
A
#
# COMPACT_ATOMS: atom_id res chain seq x y z
N PHE A 1 1.11 -5.83 1.53
CA PHE A 1 1.91 -7.08 1.50
C PHE A 1 1.38 -7.98 0.40
N ILE A 2 2.26 -8.61 -0.37
CA ILE A 2 1.90 -9.50 -1.47
C ILE A 2 2.62 -10.83 -1.28
N GLU A 3 1.87 -11.91 -1.20
CA GLU A 3 2.36 -13.29 -1.18
C GLU A 3 2.33 -13.86 -2.61
N ILE A 4 3.48 -14.34 -3.09
CA ILE A 4 3.59 -15.05 -4.36
C ILE A 4 3.49 -16.55 -4.05
N LYS A 5 2.57 -17.23 -4.72
CA LYS A 5 2.40 -18.68 -4.64
C LYS A 5 2.75 -19.33 -5.98
N THR A 6 3.35 -20.51 -5.93
CA THR A 6 3.61 -21.29 -7.15
C THR A 6 2.29 -21.79 -7.72
N ASN A 7 2.04 -21.52 -9.01
CA ASN A 7 0.85 -21.93 -9.76
C ASN A 7 -0.49 -21.39 -9.24
N ASP A 8 -0.47 -20.27 -8.50
CA ASP A 8 -1.67 -19.60 -8.02
C ASP A 8 -1.53 -18.08 -8.14
N PHE A 9 -2.64 -17.35 -8.09
CA PHE A 9 -2.64 -15.90 -8.13
C PHE A 9 -1.97 -15.31 -6.87
N PRO A 10 -1.25 -14.19 -7.00
CA PRO A 10 -0.67 -13.54 -5.84
C PRO A 10 -1.76 -13.05 -4.88
N ILE A 11 -1.56 -13.29 -3.59
CA ILE A 11 -2.49 -12.85 -2.55
C ILE A 11 -2.03 -11.49 -2.04
N ARG A 12 -2.90 -10.49 -2.14
CA ARG A 12 -2.66 -9.15 -1.62
C ARG A 12 -3.37 -9.01 -0.28
N THR A 13 -2.61 -8.64 0.75
CA THR A 13 -3.14 -8.22 2.05
C THR A 13 -2.67 -6.83 2.39
N THR A 14 -3.56 -6.00 2.92
CA THR A 14 -3.28 -4.63 3.31
C THR A 14 -3.45 -4.44 4.81
N THR A 15 -2.70 -3.49 5.35
CA THR A 15 -2.87 -2.98 6.71
C THR A 15 -2.58 -1.48 6.67
N PHE A 16 -3.11 -0.77 7.65
CA PHE A 16 -3.05 0.67 7.71
C PHE A 16 -2.59 1.08 9.10
N LYS A 17 -1.84 2.17 9.17
CA LYS A 17 -1.43 2.73 10.44
C LYS A 17 -1.27 4.23 10.28
N ASN A 18 -1.80 4.97 11.25
CA ASN A 18 -1.68 6.42 11.28
C ASN A 18 -0.34 6.80 11.90
N ILE A 19 0.33 7.78 11.30
CA ILE A 19 1.55 8.39 11.83
C ILE A 19 1.12 9.57 12.71
N ARG A 20 1.60 9.61 13.96
CA ARG A 20 1.31 10.71 14.87
C ARG A 20 2.16 11.94 14.54
N LEU A 21 1.65 13.12 14.88
CA LEU A 21 2.47 14.33 14.97
C LEU A 21 3.64 14.04 15.93
N GLN A 22 4.89 14.31 15.50
CA GLN A 22 6.15 14.02 16.20
C GLN A 22 6.67 12.56 16.17
N GLN A 23 6.07 11.66 15.37
CA GLN A 23 6.65 10.33 15.13
C GLN A 23 7.35 10.27 13.76
N ASP A 24 8.67 10.09 13.78
CA ASP A 24 9.48 9.94 12.56
C ASP A 24 9.62 8.47 12.11
N SER A 25 9.14 7.52 12.92
CA SER A 25 9.22 6.10 12.62
C SER A 25 7.96 5.35 13.03
N LEU A 26 7.72 4.24 12.34
CA LEU A 26 6.54 3.40 12.50
C LEU A 26 6.96 1.93 12.51
N ILE A 27 6.40 1.15 13.44
CA ILE A 27 6.58 -0.31 13.47
C ILE A 27 5.29 -0.96 13.00
N ILE A 28 5.39 -1.85 12.01
CA ILE A 28 4.28 -2.67 11.52
C ILE A 28 4.59 -4.12 11.90
N TYR A 29 3.73 -4.72 12.72
CA TYR A 29 3.80 -6.13 13.05
C TYR A 29 3.04 -6.94 12.00
N TRP A 30 3.68 -7.96 11.46
CA TRP A 30 3.12 -8.78 10.39
C TRP A 30 3.45 -10.25 10.60
N SER A 31 2.42 -11.11 10.58
CA SER A 31 2.54 -12.54 10.88
C SER A 31 2.30 -13.45 9.67
N LEU A 32 1.73 -12.93 8.58
CA LEU A 32 1.44 -13.72 7.39
C LEU A 32 2.66 -13.78 6.46
N PRO A 33 2.84 -14.87 5.68
CA PRO A 33 3.86 -14.92 4.64
C PRO A 33 3.70 -13.79 3.61
N PHE A 34 4.80 -13.21 3.17
CA PHE A 34 4.82 -12.25 2.07
C PHE A 34 6.17 -12.23 1.36
N HIS A 35 6.17 -11.79 0.11
CA HIS A 35 7.36 -11.70 -0.73
C HIS A 35 7.65 -10.27 -1.16
N ILE A 36 6.61 -9.45 -1.30
CA ILE A 36 6.74 -8.03 -1.67
C ILE A 36 5.94 -7.19 -0.68
N ALA A 37 6.48 -6.05 -0.25
CA ALA A 37 5.75 -5.09 0.56
C ALA A 37 5.90 -3.67 0.00
N PHE A 38 4.78 -2.94 0.00
CA PHE A 38 4.69 -1.53 -0.35
C PHE A 38 4.03 -0.76 0.76
N ILE A 39 4.37 0.52 0.88
CA ILE A 39 3.60 1.52 1.62
C ILE A 39 2.87 2.39 0.63
N GLU A 40 1.59 2.62 0.87
CA GLU A 40 0.75 3.59 0.18
C GLU A 40 0.50 4.77 1.12
N LEU A 41 0.79 5.98 0.66
CA LEU A 41 0.44 7.22 1.36
C LEU A 41 -0.92 7.74 0.88
N LEU A 42 -1.54 8.63 1.67
CA LEU A 42 -2.88 9.20 1.38
C LEU A 42 -2.98 9.88 0.01
N ASN A 43 -1.88 10.43 -0.50
CA ASN A 43 -1.78 11.05 -1.82
C ASN A 43 -1.55 10.05 -2.96
N LYS A 44 -1.79 8.75 -2.74
CA LYS A 44 -1.55 7.66 -3.70
C LYS A 44 -0.09 7.55 -4.16
N SER A 45 0.85 8.01 -3.32
CA SER A 45 2.28 7.73 -3.54
C SER A 45 2.64 6.36 -2.99
N TYR A 46 3.34 5.56 -3.79
CA TYR A 46 3.75 4.21 -3.43
C TYR A 46 5.25 4.15 -3.17
N TYR A 47 5.63 3.38 -2.16
CA TYR A 47 7.02 3.15 -1.80
C TYR A 47 7.29 1.65 -1.67
N LEU A 48 8.27 1.15 -2.39
CA LEU A 48 8.74 -0.22 -2.26
C LEU A 48 9.54 -0.37 -0.97
N ILE A 49 9.11 -1.29 -0.12
CA ILE A 49 9.75 -1.53 1.17
C ILE A 49 10.75 -2.67 1.08
N THR A 50 10.33 -3.77 0.45
CA THR A 50 11.17 -4.95 0.33
C THR A 50 10.67 -5.87 -0.78
N THR A 51 11.63 -6.59 -1.36
CA THR A 51 11.39 -7.75 -2.20
C THR A 51 12.25 -8.89 -1.67
N GLN A 52 11.64 -10.04 -1.39
CA GLN A 52 12.34 -11.21 -0.90
C GLN A 52 11.89 -12.45 -1.66
N LYS A 53 12.85 -13.28 -2.06
CA LYS A 53 12.58 -14.55 -2.77
C LYS A 53 12.03 -15.62 -1.83
N ILE A 54 12.51 -15.63 -0.58
CA ILE A 54 12.13 -16.59 0.45
C ILE A 54 11.66 -15.78 1.65
N TYR A 55 10.43 -15.98 2.08
CA TYR A 55 9.91 -15.39 3.31
C TYR A 55 10.69 -15.89 4.52
N LYS A 56 11.17 -14.97 5.35
CA LYS A 56 11.84 -15.27 6.62
C LYS A 56 10.91 -14.88 7.77
N PRO A 57 10.41 -15.85 8.56
CA PRO A 57 9.57 -15.56 9.71
C PRO A 57 10.31 -14.67 10.73
N SER A 58 9.58 -13.74 11.35
CA SER A 58 10.11 -12.82 12.37
C SER A 58 11.29 -11.95 11.94
N ALA A 59 11.50 -11.76 10.63
CA ALA A 59 12.54 -10.87 10.13
C ALA A 59 12.19 -9.39 10.42
N ILE A 60 13.17 -8.64 10.92
CA ILE A 60 13.05 -7.20 11.12
C ILE A 60 13.49 -6.50 9.83
N ILE A 61 12.58 -5.74 9.23
CA ILE A 61 12.83 -5.00 7.99
C ILE A 61 12.86 -3.52 8.32
N HIS A 62 14.04 -2.91 8.18
CA HIS A 62 14.22 -1.47 8.33
C HIS A 62 14.12 -0.80 6.96
N THR A 63 13.29 0.23 6.86
CA THR A 63 13.12 1.01 5.63
C THR A 63 12.95 2.48 5.97
N SER A 64 13.54 3.34 5.15
CA SER A 64 13.34 4.78 5.19
C SER A 64 12.54 5.18 3.95
N LEU A 65 11.51 6.00 4.12
CA LEU A 65 10.79 6.58 2.98
C LEU A 65 11.68 7.64 2.32
N ASN A 66 12.26 7.28 1.18
CA ASN A 66 13.15 8.15 0.41
C ASN A 66 12.82 8.03 -1.09
N LEU A 67 13.46 8.87 -1.91
CA LEU A 67 13.24 8.89 -3.36
C LEU A 67 13.66 7.59 -4.08
N PHE A 68 14.63 6.85 -3.56
CA PHE A 68 15.07 5.58 -4.16
C PHE A 68 14.05 4.44 -3.99
N ASN A 69 13.27 4.53 -2.92
CA ASN A 69 12.21 3.58 -2.60
C ASN A 69 10.86 4.00 -3.20
N ARG A 70 10.73 5.24 -3.69
CA ARG A 70 9.49 5.73 -4.32
C ARG A 70 9.26 5.01 -5.65
N CYS A 71 8.07 4.47 -5.82
CA CYS A 71 7.59 4.06 -7.13
C CYS A 71 6.99 5.27 -7.83
N PHE A 72 7.53 5.61 -9.00
CA PHE A 72 7.08 6.76 -9.78
C PHE A 72 5.82 6.43 -10.57
N ASP A 73 4.98 7.43 -10.80
CA ASP A 73 3.93 7.31 -11.80
C ASP A 73 4.60 7.22 -13.18
N ILE A 74 4.08 6.36 -14.05
CA ILE A 74 4.61 6.19 -15.40
C ILE A 74 4.60 7.51 -16.19
N LYS A 75 3.71 8.45 -15.86
CA LYS A 75 3.65 9.82 -16.41
C LYS A 75 4.85 10.66 -16.05
N GLU A 76 5.53 10.35 -14.94
CA GLU A 76 6.79 10.99 -14.56
C GLU A 76 8.00 10.39 -15.31
N LEU A 77 7.83 9.24 -15.97
CA LEU A 77 8.92 8.49 -16.62
C LEU A 77 8.91 8.56 -18.15
N PHE A 78 7.75 8.82 -18.76
CA PHE A 78 7.58 8.89 -20.21
C PHE A 78 7.00 10.24 -20.65
N ASN A 79 7.26 10.61 -21.91
CA ASN A 79 6.67 11.78 -22.54
C ASN A 79 5.16 11.61 -22.74
N GLU A 80 4.44 12.74 -22.85
CA GLU A 80 2.97 12.77 -22.99
C GLU A 80 2.44 11.94 -24.17
N THR A 81 3.19 11.88 -25.28
CA THR A 81 2.78 11.11 -26.48
C THR A 81 2.67 9.61 -26.22
N PHE A 82 3.38 9.07 -25.23
CA PHE A 82 3.33 7.66 -24.85
C PHE A 82 1.94 7.23 -24.37
N PHE A 83 1.18 8.16 -23.79
CA PHE A 83 -0.14 7.88 -23.22
C PHE A 83 -1.24 7.76 -24.28
N ASN A 84 -0.97 8.16 -25.52
CA ASN A 84 -1.89 7.95 -26.65
C ASN A 84 -1.92 6.49 -27.12
N TYR A 85 -0.94 5.67 -26.71
CA TYR A 85 -0.92 4.26 -27.06
C TYR A 85 -1.84 3.43 -26.15
N THR A 86 -2.34 2.33 -26.71
CA THR A 86 -3.10 1.33 -25.94
C THR A 86 -2.22 0.67 -24.89
N LEU A 87 -2.82 0.20 -23.79
CA LEU A 87 -2.10 -0.47 -22.70
C LEU A 87 -1.21 -1.63 -23.20
N LEU A 88 -1.71 -2.46 -24.12
CA LEU A 88 -0.96 -3.56 -24.71
C LEU A 88 0.31 -3.10 -25.44
N TYR A 89 0.25 -1.93 -26.07
CA TYR A 89 1.41 -1.35 -26.72
C TYR A 89 2.36 -0.71 -25.71
N ARG A 90 1.83 0.03 -24.72
CA ARG A 90 2.61 0.64 -23.63
C ARG A 90 3.47 -0.40 -22.90
N ILE A 91 2.90 -1.56 -22.56
CA ILE A 91 3.58 -2.65 -21.82
C ILE A 91 4.88 -3.09 -22.50
N LYS A 92 4.95 -3.07 -23.84
CA LYS A 92 6.17 -3.45 -24.58
C LYS A 92 7.38 -2.57 -24.25
N PHE A 93 7.13 -1.34 -23.79
CA PHE A 93 8.17 -0.36 -23.47
C PHE A 93 8.47 -0.28 -21.97
N TYR A 94 7.78 -1.03 -21.11
CA TYR A 94 7.92 -0.92 -19.65
C TYR A 94 9.33 -1.29 -19.16
N HIS A 95 10.11 -2.00 -19.95
CA HIS A 95 11.51 -2.28 -19.65
C HIS A 95 12.43 -1.05 -19.82
N VAL A 96 12.06 -0.08 -20.66
CA VAL A 96 12.91 1.07 -21.02
C VAL A 96 13.30 1.93 -19.81
N PRO A 97 12.40 2.35 -18.91
CA PRO A 97 12.76 3.15 -17.75
C PRO A 97 13.71 2.40 -16.81
N CYS A 98 13.50 1.09 -16.65
CA CYS A 98 14.38 0.24 -15.84
C CYS A 98 15.79 0.15 -16.44
N GLN A 99 15.94 0.19 -17.76
CA GLN A 99 17.23 0.14 -18.44
C GLN A 99 17.95 1.48 -18.42
N MET A 100 17.22 2.59 -18.53
CA MET A 100 17.77 3.94 -18.51
C MET A 100 18.21 4.39 -17.11
N ASN A 101 17.50 3.94 -16.07
CA ASN A 101 17.79 4.33 -14.70
C ASN A 101 18.05 3.11 -13.80
N ALA A 102 19.32 2.84 -13.53
CA ALA A 102 19.74 1.75 -12.65
C ALA A 102 19.32 1.92 -11.18
N LEU A 103 18.89 3.12 -10.77
CA LEU A 103 18.40 3.40 -9.41
C LEU A 103 16.88 3.26 -9.29
N LEU A 104 16.16 3.16 -10.42
CA LEU A 104 14.70 2.99 -10.42
C LEU A 104 14.35 1.57 -9.93
N SER A 105 13.74 1.50 -8.75
CA SER A 105 13.31 0.24 -8.14
C SER A 105 11.94 -0.23 -8.65
N CYS A 106 11.02 0.70 -8.85
CA CYS A 106 9.63 0.41 -9.22
C CYS A 106 8.95 1.62 -9.84
N PHE A 107 7.83 1.37 -10.51
CA PHE A 107 6.91 2.38 -11.02
C PHE A 107 5.51 1.78 -11.18
N TYR A 108 4.50 2.62 -11.40
CA TYR A 108 3.13 2.16 -11.60
C TYR A 108 2.43 2.96 -12.70
N ASP A 109 1.42 2.36 -13.29
CA ASP A 109 0.47 2.92 -14.26
C ASP A 109 -0.97 2.70 -13.73
N GLU A 110 -1.97 3.07 -14.51
CA GLU A 110 -3.40 2.98 -14.20
C GLU A 110 -3.85 1.59 -13.72
N GLN A 111 -3.24 0.53 -14.22
CA GLN A 111 -3.66 -0.87 -13.97
C GLN A 111 -2.49 -1.81 -13.61
N ARG A 112 -1.26 -1.29 -13.51
CA ARG A 112 -0.06 -2.11 -13.39
C ARG A 112 0.91 -1.50 -12.41
N LEU A 113 1.54 -2.34 -11.59
CA LEU A 113 2.71 -1.98 -10.80
C LEU A 113 3.87 -2.84 -11.27
N CYS A 114 5.01 -2.19 -11.52
CA CYS A 114 6.19 -2.79 -12.08
C CYS A 114 7.38 -2.68 -11.12
N LEU A 115 8.12 -3.79 -11.01
CA LEU A 115 9.40 -3.87 -10.31
C LEU A 115 10.53 -3.95 -11.33
N CYS A 116 11.55 -3.09 -11.19
CA CYS A 116 12.75 -3.19 -11.99
C CYS A 116 13.70 -4.23 -11.37
N GLN A 117 14.02 -5.27 -12.12
CA GLN A 117 14.85 -6.39 -11.67
C GLN A 117 16.00 -6.61 -12.63
N GLN A 118 17.17 -6.91 -12.09
CA GLN A 118 18.30 -7.37 -12.89
C GLN A 118 18.12 -8.87 -13.17
N ILE A 119 17.94 -9.21 -14.44
CA ILE A 119 17.89 -10.60 -14.92
C ILE A 119 19.01 -10.78 -15.93
N ASN A 120 19.99 -11.61 -15.60
CA ASN A 120 21.23 -11.75 -16.36
C ASN A 120 21.92 -10.38 -16.55
N GLN A 121 22.20 -9.99 -17.80
CA GLN A 121 22.82 -8.72 -18.16
C GLN A 121 21.80 -7.63 -18.50
N GLN A 122 20.50 -7.89 -18.34
CA GLN A 122 19.45 -6.94 -18.69
C GLN A 122 18.60 -6.58 -17.48
N ARG A 123 18.31 -5.29 -17.35
CA ARG A 123 17.35 -4.81 -16.37
C ARG A 123 15.97 -4.80 -17.02
N VAL A 124 15.05 -5.54 -16.42
CA VAL A 124 13.70 -5.72 -16.95
C VAL A 124 12.66 -5.26 -15.93
N ALA A 125 11.50 -4.88 -16.44
CA ALA A 125 10.33 -4.57 -15.63
C ALA A 125 9.46 -5.83 -15.48
N ASN A 126 9.24 -6.25 -14.24
CA ASN A 126 8.31 -7.31 -13.91
C ASN A 126 7.04 -6.70 -13.34
N CYS A 127 5.95 -6.79 -14.09
CA CYS A 127 4.71 -6.06 -13.80
C CYS A 127 3.58 -7.02 -13.45
N PHE A 128 2.77 -6.62 -12.48
CA PHE A 128 1.57 -7.34 -12.07
C PHE A 128 0.36 -6.42 -12.07
N ASP A 129 -0.82 -7.03 -12.17
CA ASP A 129 -2.09 -6.30 -12.08
C ASP A 129 -2.17 -5.54 -10.75
N PHE A 130 -2.45 -4.25 -10.86
CA PHE A 130 -2.54 -3.35 -9.73
C PHE A 130 -3.63 -2.34 -10.01
N ASP A 131 -4.72 -2.44 -9.26
CA ASP A 131 -5.76 -1.44 -9.29
C ASP A 131 -5.60 -0.51 -8.07
N PRO A 132 -5.20 0.76 -8.28
CA PRO A 132 -5.06 1.76 -7.22
C PRO A 132 -6.40 2.25 -6.68
N TYR A 133 -7.50 1.96 -7.40
CA TYR A 133 -8.85 2.42 -7.11
C TYR A 133 -9.75 1.32 -6.52
N THR A 134 -9.23 0.12 -6.24
CA THR A 134 -10.04 -0.95 -5.66
C THR A 134 -10.56 -0.52 -4.30
N GLU A 135 -11.84 -0.12 -4.25
CA GLU A 135 -12.52 0.16 -3.00
C GLU A 135 -12.90 -1.16 -2.34
N SER A 136 -12.44 -1.33 -1.11
CA SER A 136 -12.82 -2.44 -0.24
C SER A 136 -14.28 -2.28 0.18
N ASN A 137 -15.19 -2.91 -0.55
CA ASN A 137 -16.59 -3.03 -0.17
C ASN A 137 -16.73 -3.98 1.02
N CYS A 138 -16.62 -3.45 2.23
CA CYS A 138 -16.77 -4.25 3.43
C CYS A 138 -18.18 -4.83 3.55
N SER A 139 -18.27 -6.08 4.00
CA SER A 139 -19.55 -6.71 4.32
C SER A 139 -20.27 -5.95 5.44
N SER A 140 -21.60 -6.04 5.50
CA SER A 140 -22.43 -5.32 6.51
C SER A 140 -22.04 -5.59 7.97
N GLN A 141 -21.45 -6.76 8.25
CA GLN A 141 -20.93 -7.14 9.57
C GLN A 141 -19.66 -6.37 9.99
N TYR A 142 -18.89 -5.86 9.03
CA TYR A 142 -17.59 -5.22 9.23
C TYR A 142 -17.66 -3.76 8.74
N HIS A 143 -18.54 -2.97 9.34
CA HIS A 143 -18.72 -1.57 8.96
C HIS A 143 -17.95 -0.61 9.87
N CYS A 144 -17.65 0.55 9.30
CA CYS A 144 -17.10 1.69 10.03
C CYS A 144 -18.24 2.67 10.33
N GLU A 145 -18.27 3.19 11.54
CA GLU A 145 -19.24 4.18 11.98
C GLU A 145 -18.80 5.60 11.57
N ASN A 146 -19.70 6.57 11.71
CA ASN A 146 -19.41 8.00 11.52
C ASN A 146 -18.75 8.36 10.18
N GLY A 147 -19.09 7.64 9.10
CA GLY A 147 -18.54 7.89 7.76
C GLY A 147 -17.08 7.47 7.60
N GLY A 148 -16.55 6.62 8.48
CA GLY A 148 -15.23 6.02 8.31
C GLY A 148 -15.14 5.18 7.04
N LYS A 149 -13.98 5.20 6.38
CA LYS A 149 -13.72 4.37 5.19
C LYS A 149 -13.26 2.99 5.63
N CYS A 150 -13.90 1.95 5.12
CA CYS A 150 -13.58 0.59 5.49
C CYS A 150 -12.56 -0.05 4.55
N PHE A 151 -11.64 -0.81 5.14
CA PHE A 151 -10.65 -1.61 4.46
C PHE A 151 -10.71 -3.06 4.93
N GLN A 152 -10.71 -4.00 3.99
CA GLN A 152 -10.69 -5.43 4.27
C GLN A 152 -9.71 -6.14 3.32
N GLU A 153 -9.13 -7.23 3.79
CA GLU A 153 -8.15 -8.04 3.04
C GLU A 153 -8.74 -8.71 1.80
N ASP A 154 -9.82 -9.46 1.96
CA ASP A 154 -10.49 -10.22 0.90
C ASP A 154 -11.98 -9.87 0.90
N SER A 155 -12.56 -9.67 -0.29
CA SER A 155 -13.99 -9.40 -0.45
C SER A 155 -14.87 -10.62 -0.21
N LYS A 156 -14.33 -11.83 -0.34
CA LYS A 156 -15.06 -13.10 -0.19
C LYS A 156 -14.96 -13.70 1.20
N CYS A 157 -13.79 -13.60 1.85
CA CYS A 157 -13.58 -14.14 3.20
C CYS A 157 -12.58 -13.27 3.99
N PRO A 158 -13.03 -12.11 4.52
CA PRO A 158 -12.16 -11.20 5.24
C PRO A 158 -11.77 -11.80 6.60
N LYS A 159 -10.47 -11.99 6.83
CA LYS A 159 -9.94 -12.38 8.15
C LYS A 159 -9.75 -11.19 9.07
N TYR A 160 -9.50 -10.01 8.48
CA TYR A 160 -9.29 -8.76 9.20
C TYR A 160 -9.93 -7.60 8.43
N PHE A 161 -10.49 -6.64 9.17
CA PHE A 161 -10.99 -5.37 8.64
C PHE A 161 -10.45 -4.21 9.49
N HIS A 162 -10.40 -3.03 8.90
CA HIS A 162 -9.91 -1.82 9.54
C HIS A 162 -10.70 -0.61 9.07
N CYS A 163 -10.82 0.39 9.94
CA CYS A 163 -11.56 1.61 9.69
C CYS A 163 -10.64 2.82 9.68
N GLN A 164 -10.60 3.52 8.55
CA GLN A 164 -10.00 4.85 8.46
C GLN A 164 -11.02 5.89 8.90
N CYS A 165 -10.78 6.47 10.07
CA CYS A 165 -11.67 7.45 10.64
C CYS A 165 -11.49 8.84 10.03
N LEU A 166 -12.60 9.57 9.92
CA LEU A 166 -12.57 10.99 9.62
C LEU A 166 -11.93 11.76 10.79
N ALA A 167 -11.53 13.00 10.51
CA ALA A 167 -10.97 13.87 11.54
C ALA A 167 -11.93 14.00 12.74
N CYS A 168 -11.35 13.90 13.96
CA CYS A 168 -12.05 13.92 15.24
C CYS A 168 -12.92 12.69 15.55
N TYR A 169 -12.73 11.57 14.83
CA TYR A 169 -13.30 10.26 15.17
C TYR A 169 -12.21 9.24 15.46
N TYR A 170 -12.49 8.33 16.40
CA TYR A 170 -11.50 7.42 17.00
C TYR A 170 -12.12 6.06 17.35
N GLY A 171 -11.27 5.13 17.80
CA GLY A 171 -11.64 3.74 18.06
C GLY A 171 -11.56 2.85 16.82
N THR A 172 -11.65 1.54 17.04
CA THR A 172 -11.47 0.50 16.00
C THR A 172 -12.51 0.53 14.89
N ARG A 173 -13.67 1.15 15.13
CA ARG A 173 -14.77 1.33 14.15
C ARG A 173 -15.10 2.79 13.92
N CYS A 174 -14.27 3.74 14.37
CA CYS A 174 -14.57 5.17 14.32
C CYS A 174 -15.81 5.58 15.15
N GLN A 175 -16.16 4.79 16.16
CA GLN A 175 -17.34 4.98 17.00
C GLN A 175 -17.22 6.12 18.01
N LEU A 176 -16.00 6.52 18.35
CA LEU A 176 -15.73 7.60 19.32
C LEU A 176 -15.57 8.92 18.59
N THR A 177 -16.00 10.04 19.19
CA THR A 177 -15.78 11.39 18.65
C THR A 177 -15.39 12.36 19.74
N THR A 178 -14.62 13.39 19.41
CA THR A 178 -14.37 14.52 20.32
C THR A 178 -15.31 15.70 20.04
N LYS A 179 -16.19 15.60 19.03
CA LYS A 179 -17.20 16.62 18.75
C LYS A 179 -18.29 16.56 19.84
N GLY A 180 -18.32 17.57 20.70
CA GLY A 180 -19.37 17.73 21.72
C GLY A 180 -18.98 17.35 23.16
N PHE A 181 -17.72 16.97 23.42
CA PHE A 181 -17.25 16.69 24.78
C PHE A 181 -16.67 17.95 25.44
N SER A 182 -17.23 18.35 26.59
CA SER A 182 -16.53 19.17 27.58
C SER A 182 -15.60 18.25 28.39
N LEU A 183 -14.28 18.48 28.30
CA LEU A 183 -13.18 17.87 29.08
C LEU A 183 -13.58 16.70 30.01
N SER A 184 -13.97 15.55 29.44
CA SER A 184 -14.14 14.30 30.18
C SER A 184 -12.84 13.51 30.12
N LEU A 185 -12.61 12.64 31.11
CA LEU A 185 -11.44 11.76 31.11
C LEU A 185 -11.41 10.90 29.83
N ASP A 186 -12.58 10.48 29.33
CA ASP A 186 -12.73 9.78 28.06
C ASP A 186 -12.30 10.63 26.86
N ALA A 187 -12.59 11.94 26.85
CA ALA A 187 -12.13 12.84 25.80
C ALA A 187 -10.60 13.03 25.78
N ILE A 188 -9.96 12.98 26.95
CA ILE A 188 -8.49 13.01 27.09
C ILE A 188 -7.88 11.67 26.65
N LEU A 189 -8.50 10.56 27.05
CA LEU A 189 -8.02 9.21 26.76
C LEU A 189 -8.38 8.71 25.36
N VAL A 190 -9.31 9.36 24.65
CA VAL A 190 -9.67 9.02 23.26
C VAL A 190 -8.47 9.13 22.32
N TYR A 191 -7.54 10.07 22.58
CA TYR A 191 -6.25 10.15 21.89
C TYR A 191 -5.27 9.03 22.27
N HIS A 192 -5.63 8.13 23.18
CA HIS A 192 -4.87 6.92 23.49
C HIS A 192 -5.60 5.65 23.02
N ILE A 193 -6.92 5.72 22.82
CA ILE A 193 -7.76 4.66 22.25
C ILE A 193 -7.72 4.77 20.72
N TYR A 194 -6.58 4.41 20.15
CA TYR A 194 -6.41 4.22 18.70
C TYR A 194 -6.46 2.73 18.34
N PRO A 195 -6.96 2.37 17.15
CA PRO A 195 -6.65 1.07 16.56
C PRO A 195 -5.15 0.93 16.22
#